data_AF-A0A928WR66-F1
#
_entry.id   AF-A0A928WR66-F1
#
_cell.length_a   1.000
_cell.length_b   1.000
_cell.length_c   1.000
_cell.angle_alpha   90.00
_cell.angle_beta   90.00
_cell.angle_gamma   90.00
#
_symmetry.space_group_name_H-M   'P 1'
#
loop_
_entity.id
_entity.type
_entity.pdbx_description
1 polymer ?
#
loop_
_entity_poly.entity_id
_entity_poly.type
_entity_poly.pdbx_seq_one_letter_code
_entity_poly.pdbx_strand_id
1 'polypeptide(L)'
;MTTYRLPEILVHLFQLARAPNQKKNSLEGQIIKFLQEAGLWETILKDSDFHFKIHNEPYIPLVVERLGNDLCFTHYLSQNGDTYIDTEMVFIFQENDRLKFKEVAVPNALQGGELRGYDPAFAKLFATNIVSQGFVEAAQEQFRAETLEVAEPQQQVQRVVAAPITEPPLKEVADEVREADLEAVAVELGLERDRLDKHKWRDGDHIISISDRLFMDWLADKGGGGAIDLVMHVRECEFKEAVEWLSGRDFSRAVSIAPQKAASEEPRPLTMPAVNEQRWGAVQQYLVEARKLPLVLVERLHDKGLIYADDFQNAVFVRHGMAEGQWRRGDVAGASLRGTWGEQNAFRGMASGTVRDKGWFWLGTGNGQIARILLTESPIDTMSLAVLDKQREAGVTLYLSVDGSGAVPVDALKDVLRRGRRVTIAFDADKAGELMAWRVAQKLPGTERLWPDIGKDWNEQLMGSEQSVSRSPETAALWKWHKAAFMLGHSQKYLDRISDVSISSVKGKKLSNEARVAMAQDLNKRQRSASTHCECD
;
A
#
# COMPACT_ATOMS: atom_id res chain seq x y z
N MET A 1 8.67 -0.33 75.60
CA MET A 1 10.09 0.00 75.46
C MET A 1 10.58 -0.65 74.19
N THR A 2 10.63 0.11 73.10
CA THR A 2 11.00 -0.36 71.77
C THR A 2 12.41 0.15 71.52
N THR A 3 13.41 -0.72 71.63
CA THR A 3 14.79 -0.42 71.22
C THR A 3 14.97 -0.92 69.79
N TYR A 4 15.03 0.03 68.87
CA TYR A 4 15.40 -0.18 67.48
C TYR A 4 16.84 -0.71 67.40
N ARG A 5 17.00 -1.93 66.89
CA ARG A 5 18.25 -2.38 66.27
C ARG A 5 18.09 -2.33 64.76
N LEU A 6 18.75 -1.35 64.17
CA LEU A 6 19.06 -1.24 62.75
C LEU A 6 19.76 -2.52 62.25
N PRO A 7 19.33 -3.15 61.16
CA PRO A 7 20.17 -4.05 60.38
C PRO A 7 20.75 -3.29 59.18
N GLU A 8 22.07 -3.13 59.19
CA GLU A 8 22.94 -3.16 58.00
C GLU A 8 22.65 -2.20 56.84
N ILE A 9 22.59 -0.90 57.14
CA ILE A 9 23.00 0.12 56.17
C ILE A 9 24.53 0.16 56.18
N LEU A 10 25.21 -0.63 55.34
CA LEU A 10 26.59 -0.34 54.85
C LEU A 10 27.22 -1.36 53.87
N VAL A 11 26.44 -2.13 53.09
CA VAL A 11 27.03 -2.92 51.97
C VAL A 11 26.35 -2.69 50.60
N HIS A 12 25.21 -2.01 50.54
CA HIS A 12 24.51 -1.75 49.27
C HIS A 12 24.59 -0.30 48.76
N LEU A 13 25.74 0.36 48.95
CA LEU A 13 25.98 1.69 48.37
C LEU A 13 27.02 1.74 47.25
N PHE A 14 27.82 0.71 46.98
CA PHE A 14 28.73 0.73 45.83
C PHE A 14 29.11 -0.69 45.40
N GLN A 15 28.16 -1.41 44.78
CA GLN A 15 28.55 -2.35 43.74
C GLN A 15 27.96 -1.83 42.44
N LEU A 16 28.77 -0.99 41.78
CA LEU A 16 28.77 -0.78 40.34
C LEU A 16 28.28 -2.08 39.69
N ALA A 17 27.10 -2.04 39.06
CA ALA A 17 26.75 -3.01 38.04
C ALA A 17 27.82 -2.86 36.96
N ARG A 18 28.91 -3.62 37.10
CA ARG A 18 29.99 -3.69 36.13
C ARG A 18 29.31 -4.13 34.84
N ALA A 19 29.31 -3.22 33.87
CA ALA A 19 28.91 -3.52 32.50
C ALA A 19 29.50 -4.88 32.08
N PRO A 20 28.74 -5.69 31.31
CA PRO A 20 29.28 -6.93 30.78
C PRO A 20 30.61 -6.62 30.10
N ASN A 21 31.59 -7.50 30.33
CA ASN A 21 33.02 -7.34 30.04
C ASN A 21 33.29 -7.26 28.52
N GLN A 22 32.83 -6.19 27.86
CA GLN A 22 33.00 -5.89 26.45
C GLN A 22 34.16 -4.90 26.29
N LYS A 23 35.03 -5.13 25.29
CA LYS A 23 36.24 -4.30 25.10
C LYS A 23 35.82 -2.83 24.90
N LYS A 24 36.30 -1.90 25.73
CA LYS A 24 35.97 -0.46 25.65
C LYS A 24 36.14 0.19 24.26
N ASN A 25 36.99 -0.39 23.40
CA ASN A 25 37.24 0.11 22.04
C ASN A 25 36.47 -0.66 20.93
N SER A 26 35.52 -1.53 21.31
CA SER A 26 34.58 -2.19 20.40
C SER A 26 33.41 -1.27 20.10
N LEU A 27 32.71 -1.54 18.99
CA LEU A 27 31.53 -0.79 18.57
C LEU A 27 30.43 -0.85 19.64
N GLU A 28 30.16 -2.03 20.17
CA GLU A 28 29.19 -2.25 21.24
C GLU A 28 29.59 -1.49 22.51
N GLY A 29 30.88 -1.51 22.86
CA GLY A 29 31.41 -0.74 23.99
C GLY A 29 31.24 0.78 23.83
N GLN A 30 31.36 1.31 22.60
CA GLN A 30 31.14 2.73 22.32
C GLN A 30 29.65 3.11 22.48
N ILE A 31 28.73 2.28 22.00
CA ILE A 31 27.30 2.53 22.11
C ILE A 31 26.80 2.39 23.54
N ILE A 32 27.24 1.36 24.27
CA ILE A 32 26.92 1.23 25.70
C ILE A 32 27.41 2.46 26.47
N LYS A 33 28.63 2.93 26.17
CA LYS A 33 29.17 4.14 26.79
C LYS A 33 28.32 5.37 26.47
N PHE A 34 27.95 5.56 25.21
CA PHE A 34 27.06 6.65 24.79
C PHE A 34 25.74 6.63 25.56
N LEU A 35 25.04 5.49 25.61
CA LEU A 35 23.75 5.37 26.31
C LEU A 35 23.87 5.60 27.81
N GLN A 36 24.97 5.16 28.43
CA GLN A 36 25.24 5.38 29.85
C GLN A 36 25.48 6.86 30.14
N GLU A 37 26.32 7.51 29.33
CA GLU A 37 26.59 8.94 29.48
C GLU A 37 25.33 9.76 29.18
N ALA A 38 24.54 9.39 28.16
CA ALA A 38 23.27 10.05 27.84
C ALA A 38 22.15 9.84 28.89
N GLY A 39 22.36 8.97 29.89
CA GLY A 39 21.35 8.64 30.92
C GLY A 39 20.23 7.71 30.42
N LEU A 40 20.34 7.17 29.21
CA LEU A 40 19.31 6.34 28.57
C LEU A 40 19.49 4.85 28.91
N TRP A 41 20.69 4.41 29.28
CA TRP A 41 21.04 2.99 29.43
C TRP A 41 20.16 2.22 30.43
N GLU A 42 19.92 2.78 31.61
CA GLU A 42 19.11 2.09 32.62
C GLU A 42 17.64 1.97 32.20
N THR A 43 17.11 3.02 31.55
CA THR A 43 15.74 3.04 31.03
C THR A 43 15.61 2.02 29.89
N ILE A 44 16.56 2.03 28.96
CA ILE A 44 16.61 1.07 27.85
C ILE A 44 16.76 -0.35 28.36
N LEU A 45 17.50 -0.64 29.43
CA LEU A 45 17.60 -2.01 29.95
C LEU A 45 16.31 -2.49 30.59
N LYS A 46 15.61 -1.62 31.33
CA LYS A 46 14.38 -1.95 32.04
C LYS A 46 13.19 -2.08 31.11
N ASP A 47 13.09 -1.19 30.11
CA ASP A 47 12.01 -1.21 29.15
C ASP A 47 12.45 -1.87 27.85
N SER A 48 11.65 -2.81 27.39
CA SER A 48 11.94 -3.52 26.14
C SER A 48 11.17 -2.93 24.95
N ASP A 49 10.47 -1.82 25.18
CA ASP A 49 9.94 -0.87 24.22
C ASP A 49 10.37 0.55 24.65
N PHE A 50 11.35 1.13 23.97
CA PHE A 50 11.89 2.44 24.31
C PHE A 50 12.00 3.27 23.04
N HIS A 51 11.55 4.51 23.06
CA HIS A 51 11.73 5.44 21.94
C HIS A 51 12.14 6.80 22.49
N PHE A 52 13.24 7.35 21.97
CA PHE A 52 13.67 8.69 22.32
C PHE A 52 14.35 9.38 21.13
N LYS A 53 13.89 10.59 20.80
CA LYS A 53 14.40 11.37 19.67
C LYS A 53 15.23 12.55 20.18
N ILE A 54 16.53 12.49 19.92
CA ILE A 54 17.50 13.50 20.34
C ILE A 54 17.67 14.52 19.22
N HIS A 55 17.29 15.77 19.48
CA HIS A 55 17.53 16.88 18.55
C HIS A 55 18.88 17.52 18.86
N ASN A 56 19.73 17.76 17.86
CA ASN A 56 21.07 18.33 18.09
C ASN A 56 21.54 19.14 16.88
N GLU A 57 20.97 20.32 16.69
CA GLU A 57 21.28 21.20 15.56
C GLU A 57 22.78 21.54 15.48
N PRO A 58 23.40 21.54 14.27
CA PRO A 58 22.81 21.43 12.94
C PRO A 58 22.70 20.00 12.40
N TYR A 59 22.85 18.98 13.26
CA TYR A 59 22.86 17.58 12.85
C TYR A 59 21.45 16.99 12.78
N ILE A 60 21.29 15.97 11.92
CA ILE A 60 20.02 15.26 11.78
C ILE A 60 19.64 14.64 13.14
N PRO A 61 18.39 14.74 13.61
CA PRO A 61 17.99 14.15 14.89
C PRO A 61 18.29 12.65 14.94
N LEU A 62 18.77 12.18 16.10
CA LEU A 62 19.06 10.77 16.34
C LEU A 62 17.89 10.15 17.10
N VAL A 63 17.23 9.17 16.51
CA VAL A 63 16.24 8.34 17.18
C VAL A 63 16.93 7.12 17.77
N VAL A 64 16.75 6.91 19.07
CA VAL A 64 17.16 5.70 19.77
C VAL A 64 15.90 4.91 20.08
N GLU A 65 15.80 3.70 19.54
CA GLU A 65 14.61 2.88 19.66
C GLU A 65 14.97 1.44 20.08
N ARG A 66 14.38 0.93 21.15
CA ARG A 66 14.43 -0.48 21.51
C ARG A 66 13.08 -1.11 21.25
N LEU A 67 13.04 -2.16 20.44
CA LEU A 67 11.85 -2.98 20.22
C LEU A 67 12.25 -4.44 20.42
N GLY A 68 11.76 -5.07 21.48
CA GLY A 68 12.18 -6.45 21.72
C GLY A 68 13.61 -6.52 22.25
N ASN A 69 14.36 -7.37 21.55
CA ASN A 69 15.80 -7.48 21.70
C ASN A 69 16.53 -6.56 20.72
N ASP A 70 15.86 -5.96 19.74
CA ASP A 70 16.50 -5.07 18.78
C ASP A 70 16.62 -3.66 19.38
N LEU A 71 17.79 -3.03 19.19
CA LEU A 71 18.09 -1.66 19.58
C LEU A 71 18.65 -0.92 18.36
N CYS A 72 17.88 0.04 17.87
CA CYS A 72 18.13 0.81 16.66
C CYS A 72 18.57 2.25 16.99
N PHE A 73 19.48 2.76 16.18
CA PHE A 73 19.92 4.15 16.17
C PHE A 73 19.74 4.71 14.78
N THR A 74 18.80 5.62 14.61
CA THR A 74 18.32 6.02 13.28
C THR A 74 18.33 7.53 13.10
N HIS A 75 18.96 7.99 12.02
CA HIS A 75 18.75 9.34 11.50
C HIS A 75 17.65 9.31 10.46
N TYR A 76 16.73 10.25 10.57
CA TYR A 76 15.66 10.46 9.60
C TYR A 76 15.80 11.83 8.95
N LEU A 77 15.75 11.86 7.63
CA LEU A 77 15.68 13.09 6.85
C LEU A 77 14.22 13.34 6.44
N SER A 78 13.86 14.61 6.38
CA SER A 78 12.54 15.04 5.90
C SER A 78 12.70 15.79 4.59
N GLN A 79 12.06 15.33 3.53
CA GLN A 79 12.00 16.02 2.24
C GLN A 79 10.55 16.08 1.77
N ASN A 80 10.05 17.29 1.54
CA ASN A 80 8.67 17.55 1.09
C ASN A 80 7.57 17.02 2.04
N GLY A 81 7.84 16.93 3.34
CA GLY A 81 6.88 16.41 4.33
C GLY A 81 6.93 14.89 4.51
N ASP A 82 7.69 14.17 3.67
CA ASP A 82 7.94 12.74 3.82
C ASP A 82 9.21 12.51 4.65
N THR A 83 9.15 11.57 5.60
CA THR A 83 10.29 11.16 6.43
C THR A 83 10.92 9.90 5.85
N TYR A 84 12.22 9.94 5.57
CA TYR A 84 12.98 8.79 5.09
C TYR A 84 14.20 8.54 5.96
N ILE A 85 14.53 7.26 6.12
CA ILE A 85 15.73 6.82 6.83
C ILE A 85 16.97 7.37 6.09
N ASP A 86 17.91 7.95 6.81
CA ASP A 86 19.23 8.32 6.26
C ASP A 86 20.25 7.23 6.57
N THR A 87 20.29 6.83 7.84
CA THR A 87 21.15 5.77 8.34
C THR A 87 20.52 5.16 9.59
N GLU A 88 20.44 3.84 9.65
CA GLU A 88 20.10 3.09 10.86
C GLU A 88 21.19 2.08 11.20
N MET A 89 21.48 1.97 12.49
CA MET A 89 22.38 0.98 13.06
C MET A 89 21.64 0.15 14.09
N VAL A 90 21.62 -1.17 13.89
CA VAL A 90 20.84 -2.12 14.69
C VAL A 90 21.74 -3.02 15.52
N PHE A 91 21.39 -3.17 16.78
CA PHE A 91 21.98 -4.12 17.72
C PHE A 91 20.94 -5.09 18.25
N ILE A 92 21.39 -6.24 18.74
CA ILE A 92 20.57 -7.21 19.47
C ILE A 92 21.07 -7.34 20.90
N PHE A 93 20.17 -7.27 21.87
CA PHE A 93 20.38 -7.71 23.23
C PHE A 93 20.39 -9.24 23.30
N GLN A 94 21.52 -9.77 23.77
CA GLN A 94 21.72 -11.19 24.06
C GLN A 94 21.62 -11.45 25.57
N GLU A 95 21.60 -12.73 25.97
CA GLU A 95 21.60 -13.15 27.37
C GLU A 95 22.64 -12.41 28.23
N ASN A 96 22.25 -12.02 29.44
CA ASN A 96 23.02 -11.17 30.37
C ASN A 96 23.25 -9.73 29.87
N ASP A 97 22.26 -9.15 29.21
CA ASP A 97 22.24 -7.75 28.76
C ASP A 97 23.44 -7.36 27.88
N ARG A 98 23.94 -8.35 27.12
CA ARG A 98 25.06 -8.17 26.20
C ARG A 98 24.55 -7.65 24.87
N LEU A 99 24.93 -6.44 24.52
CA LEU A 99 24.66 -5.90 23.20
C LEU A 99 25.58 -6.55 22.15
N LYS A 100 25.04 -6.85 20.96
CA LYS A 100 25.81 -7.33 19.80
C LYS A 100 25.35 -6.62 18.54
N PHE A 101 26.29 -6.12 17.74
CA PHE A 101 25.95 -5.51 16.45
C PHE A 101 25.29 -6.52 15.50
N LYS A 102 24.16 -6.12 14.90
CA LYS A 102 23.36 -6.95 13.99
C LYS A 102 23.54 -6.53 12.54
N GLU A 103 23.26 -5.28 12.21
CA GLU A 103 23.29 -4.77 10.84
C GLU A 103 23.22 -3.24 10.80
N VAL A 104 23.44 -2.67 9.63
CA VAL A 104 23.10 -1.28 9.29
C VAL A 104 22.09 -1.27 8.15
N ALA A 105 21.18 -0.31 8.18
CA ALA A 105 20.24 -0.01 7.10
C ALA A 105 20.55 1.38 6.53
N VAL A 106 20.73 1.47 5.21
CA VAL A 106 20.91 2.75 4.51
C VAL A 106 19.99 2.81 3.29
N PRO A 107 19.60 4.00 2.81
CA PRO A 107 18.77 4.13 1.62
C PRO A 107 19.31 3.37 0.42
N ASN A 108 18.46 2.51 -0.14
CA ASN A 108 18.73 1.86 -1.41
C ASN A 108 18.45 2.84 -2.54
N ALA A 109 19.46 3.64 -2.89
CA ALA A 109 19.36 4.63 -3.96
C ALA A 109 18.96 4.03 -5.33
N LEU A 110 19.16 2.71 -5.52
CA LEU A 110 18.93 2.02 -6.79
C LEU A 110 17.55 1.36 -6.91
N GLN A 111 17.04 0.74 -5.84
CA GLN A 111 15.77 -0.01 -5.88
C GLN A 111 14.65 0.63 -5.05
N GLY A 112 14.95 1.68 -4.28
CA GLY A 112 14.05 2.20 -3.26
C GLY A 112 13.96 1.26 -2.06
N GLY A 113 13.53 1.78 -0.90
CA GLY A 113 13.62 1.05 0.37
C GLY A 113 15.02 1.10 0.97
N GLU A 114 15.34 0.12 1.82
CA GLU A 114 16.59 0.08 2.60
C GLU A 114 17.51 -1.06 2.15
N LEU A 115 18.80 -0.77 2.02
CA LEU A 115 19.84 -1.79 1.99
C LEU A 115 20.22 -2.13 3.43
N ARG A 116 19.82 -3.32 3.88
CA ARG A 116 20.17 -3.88 5.17
C ARG A 116 21.33 -4.87 5.02
N GLY A 117 22.37 -4.73 5.82
CA GLY A 117 23.53 -5.59 5.75
C GLY A 117 24.50 -5.45 6.92
N TYR A 118 25.34 -6.47 7.10
CA TYR A 118 26.36 -6.49 8.14
C TYR A 118 27.60 -5.67 7.71
N ASP A 119 27.71 -4.41 8.16
CA ASP A 119 28.88 -3.55 7.95
C ASP A 119 29.39 -2.91 9.27
N PRO A 120 30.32 -3.59 9.98
CA PRO A 120 30.84 -3.09 11.25
C PRO A 120 31.80 -1.91 11.11
N ALA A 121 32.37 -1.67 9.92
CA ALA A 121 33.27 -0.54 9.69
C ALA A 121 32.46 0.76 9.58
N PHE A 122 31.37 0.72 8.82
CA PHE A 122 30.43 1.82 8.71
C PHE A 122 29.73 2.10 10.05
N ALA A 123 29.26 1.07 10.75
CA ALA A 123 28.65 1.21 12.07
C ALA A 123 29.61 1.84 13.10
N LYS A 124 30.91 1.52 13.05
CA LYS A 124 31.92 2.17 13.91
C LYS A 124 32.15 3.64 13.59
N LEU A 125 32.12 4.01 12.31
CA LEU A 125 32.17 5.42 11.90
C LEU A 125 30.94 6.17 12.43
N PHE A 126 29.76 5.59 12.25
CA PHE A 126 28.49 6.14 12.72
C PHE A 126 28.46 6.35 14.24
N ALA A 127 28.82 5.33 15.02
CA ALA A 127 28.93 5.43 16.48
C ALA A 127 29.96 6.49 16.92
N THR A 128 31.08 6.64 16.20
CA THR A 128 32.09 7.67 16.49
C THR A 128 31.54 9.07 16.22
N ASN A 129 30.73 9.24 15.17
CA ASN A 129 30.10 10.52 14.83
C ASN A 129 29.06 10.94 15.87
N ILE A 130 28.20 10.02 16.35
CA ILE A 130 27.22 10.33 17.41
C ILE A 130 27.91 10.95 18.63
N VAL A 131 29.03 10.38 19.06
CA VAL A 131 29.80 10.88 20.21
C VAL A 131 30.50 12.20 19.89
N SER A 132 31.13 12.33 18.72
CA SER A 132 31.89 13.54 18.37
C SER A 132 31.01 14.75 18.06
N GLN A 133 29.75 14.52 17.69
CA GLN A 133 28.77 15.56 17.35
C GLN A 133 28.00 16.09 18.58
N GLY A 134 28.26 15.57 19.79
CA GLY A 134 27.66 16.09 21.03
C GLY A 134 26.25 15.59 21.33
N PHE A 135 25.85 14.43 20.79
CA PHE A 135 24.52 13.86 21.08
C PHE A 135 24.37 13.40 22.53
N VAL A 136 25.48 13.19 23.26
CA VAL A 136 25.43 12.83 24.69
C VAL A 136 24.83 13.97 25.49
N GLU A 137 25.37 15.17 25.34
CA GLU A 137 24.95 16.37 26.07
C GLU A 137 23.51 16.76 25.68
N ALA A 138 23.19 16.70 24.38
CA ALA A 138 21.84 16.99 23.90
C ALA A 138 20.80 16.01 24.45
N ALA A 139 21.13 14.71 24.51
CA ALA A 139 20.25 13.69 25.08
C ALA A 139 20.03 13.88 26.58
N GLN A 140 21.09 14.19 27.35
CA GLN A 140 20.98 14.42 28.79
C GLN A 140 20.04 15.58 29.13
N GLU A 141 20.17 16.70 28.41
CA GLU A 141 19.35 17.89 28.64
C GLU A 141 17.87 17.61 28.32
N GLN A 142 17.59 17.03 27.15
CA GLN A 142 16.23 16.76 26.69
C GLN A 142 15.55 15.68 27.52
N PHE A 143 16.25 14.59 27.82
CA PHE A 143 15.67 13.47 28.57
C PHE A 143 15.37 13.87 30.04
N ARG A 144 16.19 14.74 30.62
CA ARG A 144 15.95 15.28 31.96
C ARG A 144 14.76 16.24 32.01
N ALA A 145 14.54 17.02 30.95
CA ALA A 145 13.39 17.91 30.87
C ALA A 145 12.08 17.12 30.77
N GLU A 146 12.02 16.11 29.90
CA GLU A 146 10.83 15.25 29.73
C GLU A 146 10.50 14.46 31.01
N THR A 147 11.50 14.02 31.77
CA THR A 147 11.25 13.29 33.04
C THR A 147 10.78 14.19 34.19
N LEU A 148 10.99 15.51 34.13
CA LEU A 148 10.55 16.45 35.15
C LEU A 148 9.12 16.97 34.91
N GLU A 149 8.65 17.05 33.66
CA GLU A 149 7.30 17.52 33.32
C GLU A 149 6.18 16.53 33.71
N VAL A 150 6.50 15.24 33.91
CA VAL A 150 5.51 14.20 34.27
C VAL A 150 5.13 14.22 35.77
N ALA A 151 5.72 15.11 36.59
CA ALA A 151 5.71 15.00 38.05
C ALA A 151 4.83 16.01 38.84
N GLU A 152 3.73 16.57 38.29
CA GLU A 152 2.78 17.40 39.06
C GLU A 152 1.47 16.66 39.47
N PRO A 153 0.86 16.96 40.65
CA PRO A 153 0.14 15.94 41.43
C PRO A 153 -1.38 16.14 41.53
N GLN A 154 -2.16 15.09 41.28
CA GLN A 154 -3.61 15.03 41.59
C GLN A 154 -3.89 14.25 42.89
N GLN A 155 -4.86 14.74 43.66
CA GLN A 155 -5.11 14.46 45.08
C GLN A 155 -5.74 13.08 45.40
N GLN A 156 -5.38 12.58 46.60
CA GLN A 156 -5.62 11.26 47.17
C GLN A 156 -7.08 10.92 47.52
N VAL A 157 -7.46 9.66 47.26
CA VAL A 157 -8.46 8.92 48.07
C VAL A 157 -7.80 7.64 48.59
N GLN A 158 -7.64 7.53 49.92
CA GLN A 158 -7.12 6.32 50.59
C GLN A 158 -8.27 5.37 50.95
N ARG A 159 -8.20 4.09 50.55
CA ARG A 159 -8.05 2.98 51.52
C ARG A 159 -8.04 1.56 50.91
N VAL A 160 -7.25 0.75 51.62
CA VAL A 160 -7.15 -0.71 51.73
C VAL A 160 -6.29 -1.43 50.69
N VAL A 161 -5.16 -1.92 51.20
CA VAL A 161 -4.23 -2.86 50.60
C VAL A 161 -4.97 -4.13 50.20
N ALA A 162 -5.13 -4.34 48.90
CA ALA A 162 -5.23 -5.63 48.27
C ALA A 162 -4.16 -5.64 47.15
N ALA A 163 -3.39 -6.73 47.06
CA ALA A 163 -2.21 -6.85 46.21
C ALA A 163 -2.46 -6.30 44.78
N PRO A 164 -1.53 -5.53 44.20
CA PRO A 164 -1.69 -5.07 42.83
C PRO A 164 -1.66 -6.32 41.94
N ILE A 165 -2.80 -6.61 41.32
CA ILE A 165 -2.82 -7.39 40.08
C ILE A 165 -1.96 -6.55 39.14
N THR A 166 -0.76 -7.03 38.86
CA THR A 166 0.21 -6.40 37.97
C THR A 166 -0.46 -6.16 36.62
N GLU A 167 -0.69 -4.90 36.25
CA GLU A 167 -1.03 -4.56 34.88
C GLU A 167 0.16 -4.98 33.99
N PRO A 168 -0.10 -5.75 32.93
CA PRO A 168 0.96 -6.24 32.06
C PRO A 168 1.72 -5.06 31.42
N PRO A 169 3.04 -5.20 31.17
CA PRO A 169 3.84 -4.22 30.45
C PRO A 169 3.16 -3.79 29.14
N LEU A 170 3.22 -2.50 28.78
CA LEU A 170 2.61 -1.95 27.55
C LEU A 170 2.99 -2.75 26.30
N LYS A 171 4.19 -3.31 26.29
CA LYS A 171 4.68 -4.18 25.22
C LYS A 171 4.07 -5.58 25.22
N GLU A 172 3.83 -6.18 26.38
CA GLU A 172 3.08 -7.45 26.47
C GLU A 172 1.63 -7.22 26.04
N VAL A 173 1.05 -6.08 26.42
CA VAL A 173 -0.26 -5.62 25.95
C VAL A 173 -0.23 -5.38 24.45
N ALA A 174 0.79 -4.71 23.90
CA ALA A 174 0.94 -4.45 22.48
C ALA A 174 1.12 -5.74 21.67
N ASP A 175 1.91 -6.70 22.15
CA ASP A 175 2.08 -8.01 21.52
C ASP A 175 0.79 -8.84 21.58
N GLU A 176 0.02 -8.73 22.67
CA GLU A 176 -1.31 -9.32 22.80
C GLU A 176 -2.32 -8.70 21.83
N VAL A 177 -2.36 -7.37 21.71
CA VAL A 177 -3.31 -6.67 20.83
C VAL A 177 -2.87 -6.59 19.37
N ARG A 178 -1.59 -6.82 19.05
CA ARG A 178 -1.08 -6.93 17.66
C ARG A 178 -1.74 -8.07 16.90
N GLU A 179 -2.10 -9.12 17.62
CA GLU A 179 -2.82 -10.27 17.10
C GLU A 179 -4.35 -10.06 17.12
N ALA A 180 -4.83 -8.89 17.55
CA ALA A 180 -6.26 -8.58 17.51
C ALA A 180 -6.77 -8.56 16.06
N ASP A 181 -7.96 -9.13 15.88
CA ASP A 181 -8.62 -9.19 14.58
C ASP A 181 -9.01 -7.78 14.12
N LEU A 182 -8.47 -7.35 12.98
CA LEU A 182 -8.72 -6.02 12.43
C LEU A 182 -10.21 -5.77 12.15
N GLU A 183 -11.00 -6.81 11.82
CA GLU A 183 -12.45 -6.69 11.65
C GLU A 183 -13.15 -6.45 13.00
N ALA A 184 -12.72 -7.10 14.08
CA ALA A 184 -13.27 -6.87 15.42
C ALA A 184 -12.91 -5.47 15.94
N VAL A 185 -11.67 -5.04 15.69
CA VAL A 185 -11.19 -3.69 16.00
C VAL A 185 -11.97 -2.64 15.23
N ALA A 186 -12.26 -2.88 13.94
CA ALA A 186 -13.06 -1.98 13.12
C ALA A 186 -14.48 -1.77 13.66
N VAL A 187 -15.16 -2.83 14.13
CA VAL A 187 -16.49 -2.71 14.78
C VAL A 187 -16.41 -1.79 16.01
N GLU A 188 -15.43 -2.01 16.87
CA GLU A 188 -15.26 -1.25 18.10
C GLU A 188 -14.85 0.21 17.86
N LEU A 189 -14.16 0.48 16.74
CA LEU A 189 -13.86 1.82 16.25
C LEU A 189 -15.11 2.57 15.74
N GLY A 190 -16.27 1.90 15.68
CA GLY A 190 -17.50 2.46 15.14
C GLY A 190 -17.58 2.39 13.62
N LEU A 191 -16.67 1.66 12.96
CA LEU A 191 -16.74 1.44 11.53
C LEU A 191 -17.86 0.43 11.23
N GLU A 192 -18.75 0.83 10.35
CA GLU A 192 -19.78 -0.04 9.82
C GLU A 192 -19.23 -0.87 8.68
N ARG A 193 -19.34 -2.20 8.82
CA ARG A 193 -19.02 -3.12 7.74
C ARG A 193 -19.96 -2.87 6.55
N ASP A 194 -19.39 -2.75 5.35
CA ASP A 194 -20.16 -2.59 4.14
C ASP A 194 -21.04 -3.83 3.90
N ARG A 195 -22.33 -3.58 3.63
CA ARG A 195 -23.35 -4.64 3.42
C ARG A 195 -23.05 -5.55 2.23
N LEU A 196 -22.31 -5.06 1.23
CA LEU A 196 -22.06 -5.73 -0.06
C LEU A 196 -20.61 -6.23 -0.15
N ASP A 197 -19.64 -5.46 0.34
CA ASP A 197 -18.22 -5.84 0.38
C ASP A 197 -17.75 -6.06 1.82
N LYS A 198 -17.72 -7.33 2.24
CA LYS A 198 -17.38 -7.69 3.61
C LYS A 198 -15.93 -7.32 3.99
N HIS A 199 -15.08 -6.94 3.04
CA HIS A 199 -13.73 -6.48 3.34
C HIS A 199 -13.64 -4.96 3.50
N LYS A 200 -14.74 -4.23 3.28
CA LYS A 200 -14.81 -2.78 3.43
C LYS A 200 -15.53 -2.37 4.69
N TRP A 201 -14.98 -1.36 5.34
CA TRP A 201 -15.39 -0.78 6.61
C TRP A 201 -15.47 0.73 6.42
N ARG A 202 -16.51 1.36 6.98
CA ARG A 202 -16.72 2.81 6.83
C ARG A 202 -17.30 3.43 8.08
N ASP A 203 -16.83 4.61 8.40
CA ASP A 203 -17.61 5.63 9.09
C ASP A 203 -17.69 6.84 8.13
N GLY A 204 -18.33 7.94 8.49
CA GLY A 204 -18.50 9.07 7.56
C GLY A 204 -17.22 9.62 6.93
N ASP A 205 -16.05 9.37 7.53
CA ASP A 205 -14.76 9.97 7.19
C ASP A 205 -13.73 8.97 6.64
N HIS A 206 -13.96 7.65 6.80
CA HIS A 206 -13.04 6.60 6.36
C HIS A 206 -13.69 5.58 5.40
N ILE A 207 -12.95 5.14 4.36
CA ILE A 207 -13.31 3.96 3.55
C ILE A 207 -12.13 2.99 3.61
N ILE A 208 -12.20 2.04 4.53
CA ILE A 208 -11.09 1.15 4.86
C ILE A 208 -11.34 -0.24 4.27
N SER A 209 -10.43 -0.72 3.43
CA SER A 209 -10.39 -2.12 3.02
C SER A 209 -9.43 -2.90 3.90
N ILE A 210 -9.92 -3.95 4.57
CA ILE A 210 -9.14 -4.84 5.42
C ILE A 210 -8.92 -6.15 4.65
N SER A 211 -7.66 -6.56 4.54
CA SER A 211 -7.23 -7.81 3.91
C SER A 211 -6.20 -8.47 4.80
N ASP A 212 -6.66 -9.45 5.57
CA ASP A 212 -5.85 -10.10 6.62
C ASP A 212 -5.32 -9.07 7.63
N ARG A 213 -4.00 -8.94 7.78
CA ARG A 213 -3.37 -7.98 8.72
C ARG A 213 -3.15 -6.60 8.14
N LEU A 214 -3.54 -6.35 6.89
CA LEU A 214 -3.32 -5.07 6.23
C LEU A 214 -4.63 -4.32 6.07
N PHE A 215 -4.57 -3.00 6.20
CA PHE A 215 -5.67 -2.13 5.81
C PHE A 215 -5.21 -1.01 4.89
N MET A 216 -6.14 -0.52 4.07
CA MET A 216 -5.95 0.66 3.24
C MET A 216 -7.18 1.56 3.36
N ASP A 217 -6.98 2.81 3.77
CA ASP A 217 -8.00 3.84 3.70
C ASP A 217 -7.92 4.56 2.35
N TRP A 218 -8.98 4.40 1.57
CA TRP A 218 -9.08 4.96 0.23
C TRP A 218 -9.40 6.45 0.21
N LEU A 219 -9.89 7.03 1.31
CA LEU A 219 -10.12 8.47 1.42
C LEU A 219 -8.84 9.22 1.82
N ALA A 220 -7.99 8.60 2.64
CA ALA A 220 -6.74 9.19 3.14
C ALA A 220 -5.48 8.81 2.31
N ASP A 221 -5.60 7.91 1.33
CA ASP A 221 -4.48 7.30 0.59
C ASP A 221 -3.35 6.78 1.51
N LYS A 222 -3.75 6.24 2.67
CA LYS A 222 -2.87 5.77 3.74
C LYS A 222 -3.25 4.34 4.11
N GLY A 223 -2.26 3.48 4.28
CA GLY A 223 -2.43 2.08 4.68
C GLY A 223 -1.46 1.72 5.79
N GLY A 224 -1.80 0.68 6.53
CA GLY A 224 -1.05 0.20 7.69
C GLY A 224 -1.20 -1.30 7.89
N GLY A 225 -0.42 -1.84 8.82
CA GLY A 225 -0.38 -3.27 9.13
C GLY A 225 -0.65 -3.54 10.60
N GLY A 226 -1.81 -4.13 10.89
CA GLY A 226 -2.18 -4.55 12.24
C GLY A 226 -3.24 -3.68 12.91
N ALA A 227 -3.75 -4.17 14.05
CA ALA A 227 -4.79 -3.52 14.84
C ALA A 227 -4.36 -2.15 15.39
N ILE A 228 -3.10 -2.01 15.81
CA ILE A 228 -2.58 -0.77 16.38
C ILE A 228 -2.56 0.33 15.31
N ASP A 229 -1.99 0.04 14.15
CA ASP A 229 -1.96 0.97 13.01
C ASP A 229 -3.37 1.40 12.59
N LEU A 230 -4.35 0.49 12.65
CA LEU A 230 -5.75 0.78 12.31
C LEU A 230 -6.37 1.76 13.32
N VAL A 231 -6.14 1.57 14.62
CA VAL A 231 -6.65 2.47 15.67
C VAL A 231 -5.96 3.83 15.60
N MET A 232 -4.63 3.86 15.41
CA MET A 232 -3.89 5.10 15.21
C MET A 232 -4.40 5.89 14.00
N HIS A 233 -4.73 5.17 12.92
CA HIS A 233 -5.23 5.79 11.69
C HIS A 233 -6.65 6.34 11.83
N VAL A 234 -7.59 5.56 12.37
CA VAL A 234 -9.02 5.95 12.47
C VAL A 234 -9.28 6.94 13.61
N ARG A 235 -8.51 6.88 14.70
CA ARG A 235 -8.66 7.79 15.84
C ARG A 235 -7.67 8.96 15.83
N GLU A 236 -6.81 9.03 14.82
CA GLU A 236 -5.72 10.02 14.70
C GLU A 236 -4.89 10.13 16.00
N CYS A 237 -4.59 8.98 16.62
CA CYS A 237 -3.95 8.92 17.93
C CYS A 237 -2.57 8.27 17.86
N GLU A 238 -1.73 8.54 18.84
CA GLU A 238 -0.37 7.99 18.91
C GLU A 238 -0.38 6.54 19.43
N PHE A 239 0.72 5.81 19.20
CA PHE A 239 0.84 4.37 19.46
C PHE A 239 0.35 3.94 20.85
N LYS A 240 0.74 4.67 21.89
CA LYS A 240 0.36 4.36 23.27
C LYS A 240 -1.15 4.45 23.49
N GLU A 241 -1.78 5.49 22.97
CA GLU A 241 -3.24 5.68 23.08
C GLU A 241 -4.00 4.60 22.28
N ALA A 242 -3.42 4.16 21.15
CA ALA A 242 -3.97 3.05 20.37
C ALA A 242 -3.86 1.71 21.11
N VAL A 243 -2.71 1.41 21.72
CA VAL A 243 -2.49 0.20 22.54
C VAL A 243 -3.39 0.21 23.77
N GLU A 244 -3.50 1.34 24.47
CA GLU A 244 -4.40 1.48 25.64
C GLU A 244 -5.86 1.32 25.24
N TRP A 245 -6.26 1.87 24.09
CA TRP A 245 -7.62 1.71 23.58
C TRP A 245 -7.96 0.26 23.22
N LEU A 246 -6.98 -0.48 22.68
CA LEU A 246 -7.09 -1.91 22.41
C LEU A 246 -7.04 -2.74 23.72
N SER A 247 -6.28 -2.29 24.71
CA SER A 247 -6.10 -2.98 25.97
C SER A 247 -7.39 -3.06 26.78
N GLY A 248 -7.64 -4.21 27.41
CA GLY A 248 -8.86 -4.45 28.19
C GLY A 248 -10.13 -4.65 27.36
N ARG A 249 -10.05 -4.61 26.02
CA ARG A 249 -11.14 -5.04 25.13
C ARG A 249 -10.89 -6.45 24.63
N ASP A 250 -11.93 -7.26 24.65
CA ASP A 250 -11.87 -8.62 24.15
C ASP A 250 -12.19 -8.66 22.66
N PHE A 251 -11.14 -8.59 21.82
CA PHE A 251 -11.23 -8.84 20.38
C PHE A 251 -11.12 -10.34 20.04
N SER A 252 -10.89 -11.20 21.04
CA SER A 252 -10.85 -12.66 20.89
C SER A 252 -12.26 -13.28 20.87
N ARG A 253 -13.24 -12.55 21.39
CA ARG A 253 -14.65 -12.80 21.10
C ARG A 253 -14.91 -12.45 19.65
N ALA A 254 -14.88 -13.49 18.82
CA ALA A 254 -15.81 -13.59 17.72
C ALA A 254 -17.16 -13.05 18.21
N VAL A 255 -17.62 -11.92 17.66
CA VAL A 255 -19.06 -11.73 17.49
C VAL A 255 -19.54 -13.10 17.06
N SER A 256 -20.42 -13.71 17.84
CA SER A 256 -20.93 -15.05 17.57
C SER A 256 -21.73 -15.03 16.28
N ILE A 257 -21.03 -14.97 15.16
CA ILE A 257 -21.31 -15.72 13.96
C ILE A 257 -20.45 -16.95 14.17
N ALA A 258 -21.10 -18.05 14.56
CA ALA A 258 -20.45 -19.30 14.95
C ALA A 258 -19.21 -19.61 14.08
N PRO A 259 -18.12 -20.14 14.68
CA PRO A 259 -17.00 -20.67 13.93
C PRO A 259 -17.51 -21.89 13.16
N GLN A 260 -17.95 -21.68 11.91
CA GLN A 260 -17.72 -22.71 10.95
C GLN A 260 -16.20 -22.78 10.84
N LYS A 261 -15.67 -23.90 11.31
CA LYS A 261 -14.29 -24.36 11.13
C LYS A 261 -13.68 -23.75 9.88
N ALA A 262 -12.36 -23.58 9.91
CA ALA A 262 -11.51 -23.83 8.76
C ALA A 262 -11.76 -25.26 8.21
N ALA A 263 -12.94 -25.49 7.62
CA ALA A 263 -12.99 -26.11 6.33
C ALA A 263 -12.19 -25.19 5.42
N SER A 264 -11.48 -25.74 4.44
CA SER A 264 -11.19 -24.99 3.22
C SER A 264 -12.30 -23.95 3.00
N GLU A 265 -11.99 -22.65 3.01
CA GLU A 265 -12.99 -21.68 2.56
C GLU A 265 -13.23 -22.08 1.10
N GLU A 266 -14.26 -22.88 0.88
CA GLU A 266 -14.92 -22.91 -0.40
C GLU A 266 -15.22 -21.43 -0.68
N PRO A 267 -14.80 -20.91 -1.84
CA PRO A 267 -15.00 -19.50 -2.17
C PRO A 267 -16.45 -19.14 -1.84
N ARG A 268 -16.68 -18.10 -1.01
CA ARG A 268 -18.04 -17.69 -0.60
C ARG A 268 -18.93 -17.76 -1.83
N PRO A 269 -20.05 -18.51 -1.78
CA PRO A 269 -20.85 -18.74 -2.97
C PRO A 269 -21.24 -17.38 -3.54
N LEU A 270 -20.94 -17.20 -4.82
CA LEU A 270 -21.20 -15.96 -5.51
C LEU A 270 -22.68 -15.60 -5.36
N THR A 271 -22.95 -14.43 -4.80
CA THR A 271 -24.30 -13.90 -4.61
C THR A 271 -24.46 -12.63 -5.43
N MET A 272 -25.12 -12.75 -6.57
CA MET A 272 -25.44 -11.62 -7.44
C MET A 272 -26.56 -10.77 -6.82
N PRO A 273 -26.52 -9.42 -6.93
CA PRO A 273 -27.64 -8.57 -6.56
C PRO A 273 -28.90 -8.97 -7.32
N ALA A 274 -30.05 -8.95 -6.65
CA ALA A 274 -31.32 -9.22 -7.31
C ALA A 274 -31.62 -8.16 -8.38
N VAL A 275 -32.15 -8.60 -9.51
CA VAL A 275 -32.58 -7.69 -10.58
C VAL A 275 -33.82 -6.92 -10.11
N ASN A 276 -33.78 -5.60 -10.22
CA ASN A 276 -34.90 -4.72 -9.94
C ASN A 276 -35.24 -3.85 -11.17
N GLU A 277 -36.18 -4.34 -11.97
CA GLU A 277 -36.69 -3.65 -13.17
C GLU A 277 -37.32 -2.28 -12.87
N GLN A 278 -37.88 -2.08 -11.66
CA GLN A 278 -38.48 -0.79 -11.28
C GLN A 278 -37.42 0.31 -11.11
N ARG A 279 -36.18 -0.06 -10.78
CA ARG A 279 -35.05 0.85 -10.63
C ARG A 279 -34.28 1.06 -11.93
N TRP A 280 -34.48 0.21 -12.94
CA TRP A 280 -33.74 0.25 -14.19
C TRP A 280 -33.85 1.60 -14.91
N GLY A 281 -35.04 2.19 -14.99
CA GLY A 281 -35.23 3.49 -15.66
C GLY A 281 -34.30 4.60 -15.14
N ALA A 282 -34.09 4.66 -13.82
CA ALA A 282 -33.20 5.64 -13.20
C ALA A 282 -31.71 5.32 -13.45
N VAL A 283 -31.33 4.03 -13.40
CA VAL A 283 -29.96 3.59 -13.73
C VAL A 283 -29.65 3.86 -15.21
N GLN A 284 -30.58 3.58 -16.11
CA GLN A 284 -30.47 3.88 -17.53
C GLN A 284 -30.32 5.39 -17.75
N GLN A 285 -31.16 6.21 -17.10
CA GLN A 285 -31.07 7.65 -17.15
C GLN A 285 -29.69 8.15 -16.69
N TYR A 286 -29.15 7.61 -15.59
CA TYR A 286 -27.80 7.92 -15.15
C TYR A 286 -26.73 7.59 -16.21
N LEU A 287 -26.77 6.38 -16.78
CA LEU A 287 -25.78 5.95 -17.77
C LEU A 287 -25.88 6.77 -19.07
N VAL A 288 -27.08 7.16 -19.49
CA VAL A 288 -27.30 7.88 -20.74
C VAL A 288 -27.14 9.39 -20.56
N GLU A 289 -27.81 10.00 -19.59
CA GLU A 289 -27.87 11.44 -19.44
C GLU A 289 -26.67 11.99 -18.68
N ALA A 290 -26.29 11.36 -17.56
CA ALA A 290 -25.16 11.83 -16.76
C ALA A 290 -23.83 11.34 -17.33
N ARG A 291 -23.75 10.07 -17.74
CA ARG A 291 -22.50 9.45 -18.27
C ARG A 291 -22.37 9.50 -19.78
N LYS A 292 -23.35 10.07 -20.50
CA LYS A 292 -23.34 10.29 -21.96
C LYS A 292 -23.12 9.02 -22.80
N LEU A 293 -23.44 7.85 -22.24
CA LEU A 293 -23.38 6.60 -22.99
C LEU A 293 -24.57 6.51 -23.96
N PRO A 294 -24.39 6.04 -25.21
CA PRO A 294 -25.49 5.90 -26.14
C PRO A 294 -26.56 4.96 -25.62
N LEU A 295 -27.83 5.38 -25.65
CA LEU A 295 -28.98 4.58 -25.20
C LEU A 295 -28.98 3.17 -25.80
N VAL A 296 -28.75 3.06 -27.10
CA VAL A 296 -28.71 1.78 -27.82
C VAL A 296 -27.63 0.82 -27.27
N LEU A 297 -26.51 1.34 -26.78
CA LEU A 297 -25.48 0.51 -26.15
C LEU A 297 -25.96 0.01 -24.79
N VAL A 298 -26.51 0.91 -23.97
CA VAL A 298 -27.02 0.60 -22.63
C VAL A 298 -28.14 -0.43 -22.72
N GLU A 299 -29.14 -0.23 -23.58
CA GLU A 299 -30.25 -1.16 -23.82
C GLU A 299 -29.74 -2.53 -24.29
N ARG A 300 -28.84 -2.58 -25.27
CA ARG A 300 -28.29 -3.86 -25.76
C ARG A 300 -27.53 -4.64 -24.70
N LEU A 301 -26.88 -3.97 -23.76
CA LEU A 301 -26.20 -4.64 -22.65
C LEU A 301 -27.21 -5.12 -21.60
N HIS A 302 -28.26 -4.33 -21.35
CA HIS A 302 -29.35 -4.70 -20.47
C HIS A 302 -30.12 -5.92 -20.97
N ASP A 303 -30.53 -5.91 -22.25
CA ASP A 303 -31.24 -7.01 -22.89
C ASP A 303 -30.43 -8.32 -22.89
N LYS A 304 -29.10 -8.22 -22.82
CA LYS A 304 -28.18 -9.35 -22.71
C LYS A 304 -27.92 -9.80 -21.27
N GLY A 305 -28.52 -9.15 -20.28
CA GLY A 305 -28.29 -9.39 -18.86
C GLY A 305 -26.88 -9.02 -18.39
N LEU A 306 -26.17 -8.17 -19.13
CA LEU A 306 -24.79 -7.78 -18.81
C LEU A 306 -24.71 -6.57 -17.90
N ILE A 307 -25.75 -5.74 -17.94
CA ILE A 307 -25.96 -4.66 -16.98
C ILE A 307 -27.41 -4.69 -16.50
N TYR A 308 -27.64 -4.37 -15.24
CA TYR A 308 -28.99 -4.26 -14.68
C TYR A 308 -28.99 -3.36 -13.43
N ALA A 309 -30.17 -3.09 -12.89
CA ALA A 309 -30.34 -2.34 -11.64
C ALA A 309 -30.64 -3.27 -10.46
N ASP A 310 -30.09 -3.00 -9.28
CA ASP A 310 -30.48 -3.65 -8.03
C ASP A 310 -31.41 -2.78 -7.16
N ASP A 311 -31.81 -3.29 -6.00
CA ASP A 311 -32.70 -2.59 -5.05
C ASP A 311 -32.11 -1.28 -4.51
N PHE A 312 -30.78 -1.15 -4.50
CA PHE A 312 -30.06 0.03 -4.07
C PHE A 312 -29.84 1.04 -5.21
N GLN A 313 -30.41 0.76 -6.40
CA GLN A 313 -30.20 1.55 -7.61
C GLN A 313 -28.70 1.67 -7.95
N ASN A 314 -27.99 0.55 -7.87
CA ASN A 314 -26.68 0.42 -8.47
C ASN A 314 -26.83 0.03 -9.95
N ALA A 315 -25.97 0.57 -10.81
CA ALA A 315 -25.63 -0.06 -12.07
C ALA A 315 -24.75 -1.29 -11.77
N VAL A 316 -25.31 -2.47 -11.97
CA VAL A 316 -24.63 -3.76 -11.77
C VAL A 316 -24.04 -4.20 -13.11
N PHE A 317 -22.72 -4.39 -13.17
CA PHE A 317 -21.99 -4.84 -14.37
C PHE A 317 -21.54 -6.29 -14.19
N VAL A 318 -22.12 -7.21 -14.95
CA VAL A 318 -21.89 -8.65 -14.77
C VAL A 318 -20.51 -9.06 -15.29
N ARG A 319 -19.76 -9.74 -14.42
CA ARG A 319 -18.42 -10.26 -14.71
C ARG A 319 -18.51 -11.74 -15.06
N HIS A 320 -17.89 -12.13 -16.16
CA HIS A 320 -17.86 -13.52 -16.61
C HIS A 320 -16.45 -14.07 -16.60
N GLY A 321 -16.31 -15.38 -16.40
CA GLY A 321 -15.08 -16.08 -16.76
C GLY A 321 -14.97 -16.32 -18.26
N MET A 322 -13.79 -16.78 -18.67
CA MET A 322 -13.54 -17.23 -20.05
C MET A 322 -13.99 -18.68 -20.22
N ALA A 323 -14.83 -18.95 -21.21
CA ALA A 323 -15.22 -20.32 -21.55
C ALA A 323 -14.04 -21.04 -22.22
N GLU A 324 -13.61 -22.17 -21.66
CA GLU A 324 -12.53 -23.02 -22.20
C GLU A 324 -11.21 -22.24 -22.46
N GLY A 325 -10.92 -21.23 -21.65
CA GLY A 325 -9.73 -20.38 -21.81
C GLY A 325 -9.77 -19.46 -23.04
N GLN A 326 -10.93 -19.35 -23.71
CA GLN A 326 -11.14 -18.44 -24.83
C GLN A 326 -11.94 -17.21 -24.38
N TRP A 327 -11.78 -16.09 -25.09
CA TRP A 327 -12.53 -14.85 -24.86
C TRP A 327 -13.98 -14.94 -25.35
N ARG A 328 -14.69 -15.90 -24.78
CA ARG A 328 -16.12 -16.12 -24.86
C ARG A 328 -16.63 -16.12 -23.42
N ARG A 329 -17.82 -15.57 -23.20
CA ARG A 329 -18.43 -15.56 -21.87
C ARG A 329 -18.66 -16.99 -21.40
N GLY A 330 -18.01 -17.36 -20.32
CA GLY A 330 -18.30 -18.55 -19.52
C GLY A 330 -19.20 -18.18 -18.33
N ASP A 331 -19.01 -18.89 -17.23
CA ASP A 331 -19.82 -18.73 -16.02
C ASP A 331 -19.71 -17.31 -15.43
N VAL A 332 -20.76 -16.89 -14.76
CA VAL A 332 -20.76 -15.64 -14.00
C VAL A 332 -19.79 -15.79 -12.82
N ALA A 333 -18.84 -14.88 -12.72
CA ALA A 333 -17.79 -14.88 -11.70
C ALA A 333 -17.91 -13.69 -10.72
N GLY A 334 -18.87 -12.79 -10.96
CA GLY A 334 -19.16 -11.68 -10.08
C GLY A 334 -19.89 -10.53 -10.73
N ALA A 335 -19.90 -9.39 -10.05
CA ALA A 335 -20.39 -8.14 -10.60
C ALA A 335 -19.63 -6.95 -10.02
N SER A 336 -19.43 -5.92 -10.83
CA SER A 336 -18.97 -4.60 -10.37
C SER A 336 -20.18 -3.71 -10.16
N LEU A 337 -20.19 -2.90 -9.09
CA LEU A 337 -21.34 -2.10 -8.68
C LEU A 337 -20.98 -0.62 -8.72
N ARG A 338 -21.86 0.18 -9.33
CA ARG A 338 -21.77 1.64 -9.32
C ARG A 338 -23.07 2.25 -8.80
N GLY A 339 -23.01 2.99 -7.70
CA GLY A 339 -24.18 3.71 -7.20
C GLY A 339 -24.60 4.83 -8.15
N THR A 340 -25.91 4.93 -8.44
CA THR A 340 -26.45 5.96 -9.34
C THR A 340 -27.45 6.91 -8.68
N TRP A 341 -27.81 6.66 -7.41
CA TRP A 341 -28.76 7.49 -6.67
C TRP A 341 -28.07 8.63 -5.93
N GLY A 342 -28.47 9.88 -6.18
CA GLY A 342 -27.98 11.10 -5.52
C GLY A 342 -26.88 11.83 -6.30
N GLU A 343 -26.84 13.17 -6.18
CA GLU A 343 -26.03 14.07 -7.03
C GLU A 343 -24.50 13.93 -6.85
N GLN A 344 -24.04 13.29 -5.77
CA GLN A 344 -22.62 13.09 -5.47
C GLN A 344 -22.27 11.62 -5.15
N ASN A 345 -23.05 10.67 -5.64
CA ASN A 345 -22.83 9.26 -5.34
C ASN A 345 -21.54 8.74 -6.00
N ALA A 346 -20.52 8.55 -5.17
CA ALA A 346 -19.22 8.02 -5.56
C ALA A 346 -19.07 6.50 -5.30
N PHE A 347 -20.12 5.79 -4.88
CA PHE A 347 -20.04 4.37 -4.53
C PHE A 347 -19.51 3.51 -5.69
N ARG A 348 -18.49 2.70 -5.38
CA ARG A 348 -17.90 1.67 -6.23
C ARG A 348 -17.68 0.41 -5.38
N GLY A 349 -18.26 -0.71 -5.80
CA GLY A 349 -18.21 -1.97 -5.06
C GLY A 349 -18.19 -3.19 -5.96
N MET A 350 -18.24 -4.37 -5.35
CA MET A 350 -18.40 -5.64 -6.05
C MET A 350 -19.47 -6.49 -5.37
N ALA A 351 -20.11 -7.38 -6.14
CA ALA A 351 -21.04 -8.36 -5.59
C ALA A 351 -20.33 -9.33 -4.63
N SER A 352 -21.05 -9.80 -3.61
CA SER A 352 -20.48 -10.68 -2.60
C SER A 352 -20.05 -12.03 -3.21
N GLY A 353 -18.84 -12.49 -2.90
CA GLY A 353 -18.28 -13.71 -3.49
C GLY A 353 -17.74 -13.53 -4.92
N THR A 354 -17.59 -12.29 -5.40
CA THR A 354 -16.94 -12.01 -6.69
C THR A 354 -15.49 -12.49 -6.69
N VAL A 355 -15.13 -13.32 -7.67
CA VAL A 355 -13.78 -13.86 -7.82
C VAL A 355 -12.98 -13.01 -8.80
N ARG A 356 -12.16 -12.10 -8.26
CA ARG A 356 -11.52 -11.02 -9.04
C ARG A 356 -10.62 -11.49 -10.19
N ASP A 357 -9.95 -12.63 -10.03
CA ASP A 357 -8.99 -13.20 -10.99
C ASP A 357 -9.60 -14.26 -11.92
N LYS A 358 -10.91 -14.54 -11.80
CA LYS A 358 -11.61 -15.51 -12.64
C LYS A 358 -12.68 -14.91 -13.53
N GLY A 359 -12.97 -13.62 -13.41
CA GLY A 359 -13.86 -12.96 -14.36
C GLY A 359 -13.78 -11.45 -14.37
N TRP A 360 -14.33 -10.89 -15.44
CA TRP A 360 -14.22 -9.47 -15.78
C TRP A 360 -15.48 -8.99 -16.49
N PHE A 361 -15.70 -7.68 -16.49
CA PHE A 361 -16.65 -7.06 -17.39
C PHE A 361 -15.94 -6.71 -18.70
N TRP A 362 -16.49 -7.15 -19.84
CA TRP A 362 -15.98 -6.76 -21.15
C TRP A 362 -17.09 -6.63 -22.18
N LEU A 363 -16.76 -6.02 -23.30
CA LEU A 363 -17.58 -5.96 -24.51
C LEU A 363 -16.72 -6.17 -25.75
N GLY A 364 -17.32 -6.76 -26.77
CA GLY A 364 -16.68 -7.04 -28.06
C GLY A 364 -17.39 -6.33 -29.19
N THR A 365 -16.62 -5.79 -30.13
CA THR A 365 -17.11 -5.19 -31.37
C THR A 365 -16.39 -5.82 -32.56
N GLY A 366 -17.06 -5.88 -33.72
CA GLY A 366 -16.53 -6.58 -34.89
C GLY A 366 -16.83 -8.08 -34.88
N ASN A 367 -16.29 -8.80 -35.86
CA ASN A 367 -16.57 -10.21 -36.11
C ASN A 367 -15.28 -10.98 -36.37
N GLY A 368 -15.27 -12.29 -36.08
CA GLY A 368 -14.13 -13.17 -36.33
C GLY A 368 -13.23 -13.37 -35.12
N GLN A 369 -11.92 -13.51 -35.36
CA GLN A 369 -10.94 -13.68 -34.29
C GLN A 369 -10.58 -12.34 -33.63
N ILE A 370 -10.10 -12.40 -32.39
CA ILE A 370 -9.62 -11.22 -31.66
C ILE A 370 -8.43 -10.61 -32.39
N ALA A 371 -8.56 -9.34 -32.74
CA ALA A 371 -7.50 -8.53 -33.32
C ALA A 371 -6.74 -7.75 -32.23
N ARG A 372 -7.47 -7.22 -31.24
CA ARG A 372 -6.91 -6.44 -30.14
C ARG A 372 -7.80 -6.45 -28.89
N ILE A 373 -7.17 -6.20 -27.74
CA ILE A 373 -7.84 -6.04 -26.44
C ILE A 373 -7.38 -4.72 -25.80
N LEU A 374 -8.33 -3.89 -25.35
CA LEU A 374 -8.09 -2.65 -24.63
C LEU A 374 -8.49 -2.81 -23.16
N LEU A 375 -7.59 -2.49 -22.23
CA LEU A 375 -7.80 -2.61 -20.78
C LEU A 375 -8.17 -1.26 -20.18
N THR A 376 -9.28 -1.16 -19.45
CA THR A 376 -9.71 0.08 -18.76
C THR A 376 -9.92 -0.15 -17.27
N GLU A 377 -9.93 0.91 -16.47
CA GLU A 377 -10.07 0.79 -15.01
C GLU A 377 -11.49 0.49 -14.54
N SER A 378 -12.53 0.95 -15.25
CA SER A 378 -13.92 0.71 -14.83
C SER A 378 -14.82 0.23 -15.97
N PRO A 379 -15.98 -0.40 -15.66
CA PRO A 379 -16.97 -0.76 -16.67
C PRO A 379 -17.51 0.43 -17.48
N ILE A 380 -17.66 1.59 -16.84
CA ILE A 380 -18.12 2.82 -17.52
C ILE A 380 -17.04 3.30 -18.50
N ASP A 381 -15.75 3.24 -18.13
CA ASP A 381 -14.66 3.54 -19.05
C ASP A 381 -14.59 2.52 -20.20
N THR A 382 -14.85 1.24 -19.92
CA THR A 382 -14.90 0.20 -20.96
C THR A 382 -15.95 0.54 -22.01
N MET A 383 -17.15 0.91 -21.57
CA MET A 383 -18.24 1.32 -22.46
C MET A 383 -17.92 2.63 -23.17
N SER A 384 -17.35 3.60 -22.46
CA SER A 384 -17.01 4.92 -23.03
C SER A 384 -15.94 4.80 -24.11
N LEU A 385 -14.87 4.05 -23.85
CA LEU A 385 -13.83 3.77 -24.83
C LEU A 385 -14.39 3.03 -26.05
N ALA A 386 -15.29 2.07 -25.87
CA ALA A 386 -15.90 1.38 -27.02
C ALA A 386 -16.78 2.28 -27.90
N VAL A 387 -17.30 3.38 -27.36
CA VAL A 387 -18.03 4.41 -28.13
C VAL A 387 -17.05 5.34 -28.83
N LEU A 388 -15.96 5.72 -28.16
CA LEU A 388 -14.95 6.65 -28.67
C LEU A 388 -14.02 6.02 -29.71
N ASP A 389 -13.78 4.72 -29.62
CA ASP A 389 -12.88 3.99 -30.48
C ASP A 389 -13.46 3.81 -31.89
N LYS A 390 -13.06 4.70 -32.77
CA LYS A 390 -13.49 4.73 -34.18
C LYS A 390 -12.63 3.83 -35.08
N GLN A 391 -11.58 3.19 -34.56
CA GLN A 391 -10.70 2.36 -35.37
C GLN A 391 -11.41 1.03 -35.68
N ARG A 392 -11.87 0.89 -36.92
CA ARG A 392 -12.43 -0.37 -37.40
C ARG A 392 -11.31 -1.21 -38.01
N GLU A 393 -10.95 -2.27 -37.30
CA GLU A 393 -9.99 -3.26 -37.77
C GLU A 393 -10.71 -4.55 -38.18
N ALA A 394 -10.09 -5.32 -39.07
CA ALA A 394 -10.55 -6.65 -39.37
C ALA A 394 -10.38 -7.55 -38.14
N GLY A 395 -11.49 -8.07 -37.61
CA GLY A 395 -11.51 -8.92 -36.42
C GLY A 395 -12.36 -8.34 -35.30
N VAL A 396 -12.24 -8.94 -34.11
CA VAL A 396 -12.91 -8.50 -32.90
C VAL A 396 -11.98 -7.58 -32.10
N THR A 397 -12.49 -6.42 -31.70
CA THR A 397 -11.91 -5.57 -30.66
C THR A 397 -12.64 -5.83 -29.35
N LEU A 398 -11.91 -6.24 -28.32
CA LEU A 398 -12.43 -6.39 -26.96
C LEU A 398 -12.02 -5.19 -26.10
N TYR A 399 -12.96 -4.70 -25.31
CA TYR A 399 -12.72 -3.71 -24.26
C TYR A 399 -13.00 -4.40 -22.93
N LEU A 400 -12.06 -4.35 -22.00
CA LEU A 400 -12.06 -5.14 -20.76
C LEU A 400 -11.82 -4.23 -19.56
N SER A 401 -12.73 -4.25 -18.59
CA SER A 401 -12.49 -3.61 -17.30
C SER A 401 -11.66 -4.51 -16.40
N VAL A 402 -10.67 -3.92 -15.73
CA VAL A 402 -9.88 -4.56 -14.66
C VAL A 402 -10.31 -4.10 -13.26
N ASP A 403 -11.34 -3.27 -13.14
CA ASP A 403 -11.89 -2.77 -11.87
C ASP A 403 -10.82 -2.09 -10.97
N GLY A 404 -10.03 -1.17 -11.55
CA GLY A 404 -8.90 -0.48 -10.91
C GLY A 404 -7.75 -1.45 -10.63
N SER A 405 -7.38 -1.61 -9.36
CA SER A 405 -6.34 -2.56 -8.89
C SER A 405 -6.78 -4.04 -8.94
N GLY A 406 -7.87 -4.36 -9.64
CA GLY A 406 -8.32 -5.73 -9.81
C GLY A 406 -7.33 -6.59 -10.62
N ALA A 407 -7.56 -7.89 -10.60
CA ALA A 407 -6.63 -8.85 -11.19
C ALA A 407 -6.69 -8.78 -12.72
N VAL A 408 -5.54 -8.58 -13.36
CA VAL A 408 -5.41 -8.61 -14.82
C VAL A 408 -5.30 -10.06 -15.30
N PRO A 409 -6.01 -10.49 -16.37
CA PRO A 409 -5.90 -11.85 -16.91
C PRO A 409 -4.60 -12.06 -17.70
N VAL A 410 -3.47 -12.05 -16.99
CA VAL A 410 -2.12 -12.02 -17.59
C VAL A 410 -1.90 -13.17 -18.58
N ASP A 411 -2.23 -14.41 -18.21
CA ASP A 411 -1.96 -15.55 -19.08
C ASP A 411 -2.78 -15.52 -20.37
N ALA A 412 -4.08 -15.17 -20.28
CA ALA A 412 -4.92 -15.03 -21.46
C ALA A 412 -4.46 -13.86 -22.37
N LEU A 413 -3.91 -12.79 -21.79
CA LEU A 413 -3.38 -11.66 -22.56
C LEU A 413 -2.01 -11.97 -23.18
N LYS A 414 -1.16 -12.78 -22.52
CA LYS A 414 0.07 -13.31 -23.14
C LYS A 414 -0.25 -14.13 -24.38
N ASP A 415 -1.32 -14.93 -24.36
CA ASP A 415 -1.74 -15.72 -25.53
C ASP A 415 -2.17 -14.85 -26.71
N VAL A 416 -2.83 -13.73 -26.42
CA VAL A 416 -3.19 -12.72 -27.44
C VAL A 416 -1.92 -12.14 -28.07
N LEU A 417 -0.95 -11.73 -27.25
CA LEU A 417 0.34 -11.20 -27.73
C LEU A 417 1.13 -12.24 -28.53
N ARG A 418 1.21 -13.49 -28.07
CA ARG A 418 1.90 -14.60 -28.77
C ARG A 418 1.31 -14.87 -30.16
N ARG A 419 0.01 -14.61 -30.36
CA ARG A 419 -0.67 -14.74 -31.65
C ARG A 419 -0.47 -13.52 -32.57
N GLY A 420 0.41 -12.59 -32.20
CA GLY A 420 0.66 -11.36 -32.95
C GLY A 420 -0.51 -10.36 -32.90
N ARG A 421 -1.40 -10.50 -31.92
CA ARG A 421 -2.53 -9.59 -31.68
C ARG A 421 -2.12 -8.54 -30.65
N ARG A 422 -2.88 -7.45 -30.56
CA ARG A 422 -2.49 -6.31 -29.72
C ARG A 422 -3.20 -6.29 -28.38
N VAL A 423 -2.47 -5.88 -27.36
CA VAL A 423 -3.02 -5.56 -26.04
C VAL A 423 -2.63 -4.12 -25.72
N THR A 424 -3.62 -3.29 -25.44
CA THR A 424 -3.45 -1.86 -25.18
C THR A 424 -3.99 -1.53 -23.79
N ILE A 425 -3.18 -0.87 -22.98
CA ILE A 425 -3.55 -0.38 -21.66
C ILE A 425 -4.12 1.02 -21.85
N ALA A 426 -5.38 1.18 -21.46
CA ALA A 426 -6.17 2.39 -21.59
C ALA A 426 -6.72 2.79 -20.22
N PHE A 427 -5.81 2.91 -19.24
CA PHE A 427 -6.10 3.36 -17.88
C PHE A 427 -6.18 4.89 -17.78
N ASP A 428 -6.57 5.40 -16.62
CA ASP A 428 -6.77 6.83 -16.38
C ASP A 428 -5.49 7.61 -16.70
N ALA A 429 -5.64 8.85 -17.16
CA ALA A 429 -4.55 9.77 -17.46
C ALA A 429 -4.09 10.53 -16.20
N ASP A 430 -4.00 9.84 -15.07
CA ASP A 430 -3.43 10.35 -13.83
C ASP A 430 -2.18 9.56 -13.41
N LYS A 431 -1.59 9.97 -12.28
CA LYS A 431 -0.39 9.32 -11.75
C LYS A 431 -0.64 7.85 -11.37
N ALA A 432 -1.82 7.54 -10.82
CA ALA A 432 -2.15 6.19 -10.35
C ALA A 432 -2.36 5.22 -11.54
N GLY A 433 -3.14 5.64 -12.55
CA GLY A 433 -3.37 4.89 -13.77
C GLY A 433 -2.09 4.67 -14.57
N GLU A 434 -1.18 5.66 -14.60
CA GLU A 434 0.12 5.50 -15.23
C GLU A 434 1.03 4.51 -14.50
N LEU A 435 1.09 4.56 -13.15
CA LEU A 435 1.82 3.57 -12.36
C LEU A 435 1.24 2.16 -12.53
N MET A 436 -0.08 2.03 -12.57
CA MET A 436 -0.75 0.75 -12.82
C MET A 436 -0.43 0.22 -14.21
N ALA A 437 -0.42 1.08 -15.23
CA ALA A 437 -0.08 0.68 -16.59
C ALA A 437 1.34 0.10 -16.69
N TRP A 438 2.33 0.71 -16.03
CA TRP A 438 3.69 0.16 -16.00
C TRP A 438 3.79 -1.18 -15.26
N ARG A 439 3.05 -1.39 -14.17
CA ARG A 439 2.98 -2.69 -13.48
C ARG A 439 2.37 -3.78 -14.37
N VAL A 440 1.40 -3.42 -15.22
CA VAL A 440 0.84 -4.35 -16.20
C VAL A 440 1.86 -4.65 -17.30
N ALA A 441 2.58 -3.64 -17.81
CA ALA A 441 3.60 -3.82 -18.84
C ALA A 441 4.77 -4.71 -18.40
N GLN A 442 5.17 -4.69 -17.12
CA GLN A 442 6.16 -5.63 -16.57
C GLN A 442 5.70 -7.10 -16.71
N LYS A 443 4.41 -7.38 -16.45
CA LYS A 443 3.84 -8.73 -16.57
C LYS A 443 3.50 -9.10 -18.01
N LEU A 444 3.24 -8.10 -18.84
CA LEU A 444 2.80 -8.20 -20.24
C LEU A 444 3.69 -7.32 -21.15
N PRO A 445 4.96 -7.69 -21.34
CA PRO A 445 5.85 -6.96 -22.25
C PRO A 445 5.25 -6.92 -23.67
N GLY A 446 5.38 -5.77 -24.34
CA GLY A 446 4.81 -5.56 -25.67
C GLY A 446 3.40 -4.96 -25.67
N THR A 447 2.79 -4.72 -24.50
CA THR A 447 1.56 -3.91 -24.42
C THR A 447 1.82 -2.47 -24.86
N GLU A 448 0.81 -1.88 -25.49
CA GLU A 448 0.79 -0.47 -25.87
C GLU A 448 0.06 0.36 -24.81
N ARG A 449 0.31 1.66 -24.75
CA ARG A 449 -0.44 2.59 -23.89
C ARG A 449 -1.24 3.55 -24.76
N LEU A 450 -2.50 3.74 -24.37
CA LEU A 450 -3.43 4.68 -24.97
C LEU A 450 -4.02 5.54 -23.86
N TRP A 451 -4.09 6.86 -24.07
CA TRP A 451 -4.66 7.80 -23.09
C TRP A 451 -5.89 8.48 -23.66
N PRO A 452 -6.83 8.93 -22.82
CA PRO A 452 -7.78 9.93 -23.25
C PRO A 452 -7.06 11.19 -23.74
N ASP A 453 -7.65 11.86 -24.73
CA ASP A 453 -7.15 13.11 -25.29
C ASP A 453 -7.59 14.33 -24.47
N ILE A 454 -8.73 14.22 -23.78
CA ILE A 454 -9.33 15.29 -22.96
C ILE A 454 -9.98 14.63 -21.74
N GLY A 455 -9.89 15.27 -20.57
CA GLY A 455 -10.36 14.68 -19.31
C GLY A 455 -9.44 13.58 -18.76
N LYS A 456 -9.63 13.26 -17.47
CA LYS A 456 -8.85 12.29 -16.71
C LYS A 456 -9.07 10.86 -17.20
N ASP A 457 -10.32 10.49 -17.49
CA ASP A 457 -10.72 9.13 -17.88
C ASP A 457 -11.51 9.12 -19.21
N TRP A 458 -11.89 7.93 -19.67
CA TRP A 458 -12.58 7.78 -20.95
C TRP A 458 -14.02 8.30 -20.91
N ASN A 459 -14.65 8.28 -19.74
CA ASN A 459 -15.99 8.83 -19.57
C ASN A 459 -15.97 10.36 -19.62
N GLU A 460 -15.02 11.00 -18.97
CA GLU A 460 -14.80 12.45 -19.05
C GLU A 460 -14.55 12.90 -20.50
N GLN A 461 -13.77 12.14 -21.27
CA GLN A 461 -13.60 12.41 -22.69
C GLN A 461 -14.93 12.29 -23.46
N LEU A 462 -15.72 11.24 -23.20
CA LEU A 462 -17.01 11.05 -23.86
C LEU A 462 -18.01 12.15 -23.52
N MET A 463 -17.97 12.66 -22.29
CA MET A 463 -18.80 13.79 -21.85
C MET A 463 -18.37 15.13 -22.47
N GLY A 464 -17.19 15.19 -23.08
CA GLY A 464 -16.64 16.41 -23.69
C GLY A 464 -16.11 17.41 -22.67
N SER A 465 -15.48 16.92 -21.58
CA SER A 465 -14.82 17.78 -20.58
C SER A 465 -13.88 18.79 -21.25
N GLU A 466 -13.90 20.06 -20.83
CA GLU A 466 -13.04 21.12 -21.38
C GLU A 466 -11.61 21.09 -20.81
N GLN A 467 -11.32 20.19 -19.87
CA GLN A 467 -9.99 20.08 -19.26
C GLN A 467 -9.02 19.35 -20.20
N SER A 468 -8.14 20.11 -20.85
CA SER A 468 -7.00 19.54 -21.56
C SER A 468 -6.04 18.87 -20.57
N VAL A 469 -5.83 17.57 -20.68
CA VAL A 469 -4.79 16.90 -19.90
C VAL A 469 -3.43 17.22 -20.52
N SER A 470 -2.61 17.99 -19.80
CA SER A 470 -1.23 18.24 -20.16
C SER A 470 -0.40 16.96 -19.98
N ARG A 471 -0.28 16.18 -21.05
CA ARG A 471 0.54 14.97 -21.08
C ARG A 471 2.01 15.36 -21.21
N SER A 472 2.85 14.88 -20.28
CA SER A 472 4.29 15.06 -20.39
C SER A 472 4.82 14.35 -21.65
N PRO A 473 5.54 15.03 -22.55
CA PRO A 473 6.22 14.39 -23.68
C PRO A 473 7.17 13.26 -23.24
N GLU A 474 7.69 13.33 -22.01
CA GLU A 474 8.57 12.31 -21.41
C GLU A 474 7.82 10.98 -21.23
N THR A 475 6.59 11.00 -20.68
CA THR A 475 5.77 9.79 -20.50
C THR A 475 5.51 9.08 -21.83
N ALA A 476 5.15 9.84 -22.88
CA ALA A 476 4.94 9.28 -24.21
C ALA A 476 6.22 8.69 -24.81
N ALA A 477 7.38 9.32 -24.55
CA ALA A 477 8.68 8.82 -25.00
C ALA A 477 9.06 7.50 -24.31
N LEU A 478 8.77 7.33 -23.02
CA LEU A 478 9.05 6.11 -22.26
C LEU A 478 8.27 4.90 -22.80
N TRP A 479 6.99 5.06 -23.13
CA TRP A 479 6.21 4.00 -23.78
C TRP A 479 6.73 3.65 -25.17
N LYS A 480 7.14 4.66 -25.96
CA LYS A 480 7.79 4.42 -27.26
C LYS A 480 9.10 3.65 -27.08
N TRP A 481 9.88 3.96 -26.05
CA TRP A 481 11.11 3.24 -25.72
C TRP A 481 10.83 1.78 -25.37
N HIS A 482 9.90 1.52 -24.44
CA HIS A 482 9.53 0.17 -24.04
C HIS A 482 9.07 -0.68 -25.24
N LYS A 483 8.19 -0.12 -26.09
CA LYS A 483 7.73 -0.78 -27.32
C LYS A 483 8.88 -1.04 -28.30
N ALA A 484 9.75 -0.05 -28.53
CA ALA A 484 10.90 -0.22 -29.41
C ALA A 484 11.85 -1.32 -28.91
N ALA A 485 12.12 -1.34 -27.60
CA ALA A 485 12.99 -2.32 -26.99
C ALA A 485 12.41 -3.74 -27.12
N PHE A 486 11.11 -3.90 -26.88
CA PHE A 486 10.41 -5.17 -27.09
C PHE A 486 10.51 -5.65 -28.53
N MET A 487 10.24 -4.77 -29.50
CA MET A 487 10.32 -5.09 -30.94
C MET A 487 11.75 -5.41 -31.42
N LEU A 488 12.77 -4.90 -30.73
CA LEU A 488 14.18 -5.24 -30.99
C LEU A 488 14.60 -6.58 -30.37
N GLY A 489 13.71 -7.27 -29.65
CA GLY A 489 13.98 -8.57 -29.05
C GLY A 489 14.87 -8.49 -27.80
N HIS A 490 14.87 -7.36 -27.09
CA HIS A 490 15.57 -7.25 -25.81
C HIS A 490 14.99 -8.20 -24.75
N SER A 491 15.82 -8.56 -23.77
CA SER A 491 15.45 -9.52 -22.71
C SER A 491 14.40 -8.94 -21.75
N GLN A 492 13.67 -9.83 -21.06
CA GLN A 492 12.70 -9.42 -20.04
C GLN A 492 13.31 -8.49 -18.99
N LYS A 493 14.50 -8.82 -18.48
CA LYS A 493 15.24 -7.99 -17.51
C LYS A 493 15.50 -6.57 -18.00
N TYR A 494 15.71 -6.39 -19.30
CA TYR A 494 15.90 -5.06 -19.90
C TYR A 494 14.58 -4.27 -19.95
N LEU A 495 13.47 -4.94 -20.30
CA LEU A 495 12.13 -4.36 -20.33
C LEU A 495 11.63 -3.99 -18.93
N ASP A 496 11.90 -4.85 -17.93
CA ASP A 496 11.60 -4.58 -16.52
C ASP A 496 12.33 -3.31 -16.05
N ARG A 497 13.62 -3.18 -16.40
CA ARG A 497 14.40 -1.98 -16.10
C ARG A 497 13.81 -0.71 -16.74
N ILE A 498 13.34 -0.80 -17.99
CA ILE A 498 12.65 0.35 -18.63
C ILE A 498 11.39 0.71 -17.82
N SER A 499 10.63 -0.29 -17.39
CA SER A 499 9.43 -0.08 -16.58
C SER A 499 9.76 0.56 -15.22
N ASP A 500 10.82 0.12 -14.54
CA ASP A 500 11.26 0.67 -13.25
C ASP A 500 11.72 2.13 -13.38
N VAL A 501 12.47 2.44 -14.44
CA VAL A 501 12.88 3.79 -14.79
C VAL A 501 11.65 4.66 -15.08
N SER A 502 10.66 4.11 -15.76
CA SER A 502 9.43 4.84 -16.10
C SER A 502 8.57 5.09 -14.86
N ILE A 503 8.42 4.11 -13.98
CA ILE A 503 7.76 4.25 -12.66
C ILE A 503 8.45 5.33 -11.83
N SER A 504 9.78 5.34 -11.81
CA SER A 504 10.57 6.36 -11.10
C SER A 504 10.35 7.76 -11.68
N SER A 505 10.27 7.87 -13.01
CA SER A 505 9.96 9.11 -13.72
C SER A 505 8.57 9.64 -13.39
N VAL A 506 7.55 8.78 -13.38
CA VAL A 506 6.17 9.12 -12.98
C VAL A 506 6.10 9.58 -11.51
N LYS A 507 7.00 9.09 -10.65
CA LYS A 507 7.14 9.55 -9.25
C LYS A 507 7.90 10.88 -9.11
N GLY A 508 8.35 11.49 -10.20
CA GLY A 508 9.02 12.80 -10.21
C GLY A 508 10.55 12.75 -10.28
N LYS A 509 11.17 11.56 -10.37
CA LYS A 509 12.63 11.45 -10.55
C LYS A 509 13.00 11.76 -12.01
N LYS A 510 13.99 12.62 -12.22
CA LYS A 510 14.50 12.90 -13.58
C LYS A 510 15.17 11.65 -14.16
N LEU A 511 14.99 11.42 -15.47
CA LEU A 511 15.73 10.36 -16.17
C LEU A 511 17.24 10.57 -16.05
N SER A 512 17.98 9.47 -15.81
CA SER A 512 19.45 9.48 -15.84
C SER A 512 19.96 9.68 -17.27
N ASN A 513 21.21 10.12 -17.41
CA ASN A 513 21.81 10.28 -18.74
C ASN A 513 21.94 8.93 -19.46
N GLU A 514 22.26 7.86 -18.74
CA GLU A 514 22.33 6.50 -19.26
C GLU A 514 20.98 6.05 -19.80
N ALA A 515 19.89 6.31 -19.06
CA ALA A 515 18.54 5.99 -19.50
C ALA A 515 18.15 6.77 -20.78
N ARG A 516 18.47 8.07 -20.85
CA ARG A 516 18.22 8.88 -22.06
C ARG A 516 19.00 8.38 -23.26
N VAL A 517 20.27 8.01 -23.08
CA VAL A 517 21.12 7.47 -24.15
C VAL A 517 20.60 6.11 -24.63
N ALA A 518 20.28 5.19 -23.71
CA ALA A 518 19.72 3.89 -24.04
C ALA A 518 18.39 4.02 -24.80
N MET A 519 17.51 4.91 -24.34
CA MET A 519 16.26 5.26 -25.01
C MET A 519 16.50 5.74 -26.44
N ALA A 520 17.37 6.73 -26.63
CA ALA A 520 17.66 7.26 -27.96
C ALA A 520 18.25 6.20 -28.90
N GLN A 521 19.13 5.31 -28.39
CA GLN A 521 19.72 4.23 -29.17
C GLN A 521 18.66 3.22 -29.65
N ASP A 522 17.77 2.76 -28.77
CA ASP A 522 16.73 1.80 -29.13
C ASP A 522 15.73 2.41 -30.12
N LEU A 523 15.32 3.66 -29.91
CA LEU A 523 14.43 4.37 -30.84
C LEU A 523 15.07 4.53 -32.23
N ASN A 524 16.34 4.93 -32.30
CA ASN A 524 17.06 5.07 -33.57
C ASN A 524 17.26 3.72 -34.28
N LYS A 525 17.61 2.65 -33.55
CA LYS A 525 17.73 1.30 -34.11
C LYS A 525 16.41 0.82 -34.68
N ARG A 526 15.30 1.04 -33.96
CA ARG A 526 13.96 0.64 -34.40
C ARG A 526 13.50 1.41 -35.64
N GLN A 527 13.83 2.70 -35.74
CA GLN A 527 13.54 3.50 -36.94
C GLN A 527 14.30 2.96 -38.16
N ARG A 528 15.60 2.68 -38.02
CA ARG A 528 16.40 2.12 -39.12
C ARG A 528 15.86 0.77 -39.58
N SER A 529 15.51 -0.13 -38.66
CA SER A 529 14.94 -1.44 -39.01
C SER A 529 13.56 -1.35 -39.66
N ALA A 530 12.76 -0.31 -39.36
CA ALA A 530 11.51 -0.04 -40.07
C ALA A 530 11.75 0.37 -41.52
N SER A 531 12.75 1.24 -41.76
CA SER A 531 13.07 1.75 -43.10
C SER A 531 13.64 0.67 -44.02
N THR A 532 14.46 -0.25 -43.51
CA THR A 532 15.03 -1.35 -44.32
C THR A 532 13.99 -2.40 -44.73
N HIS A 533 12.88 -2.51 -44.01
CA HIS A 533 11.78 -3.40 -44.38
C HIS A 533 10.85 -2.79 -45.45
N CYS A 534 10.79 -1.45 -45.54
CA CYS A 534 9.95 -0.74 -46.51
C CYS A 534 10.60 -0.63 -47.91
N GLU A 535 11.92 -0.86 -48.03
CA GLU A 535 12.65 -0.84 -49.31
C GLU A 535 12.72 -2.22 -50.00
N CYS A 536 12.18 -3.27 -49.36
CA CYS A 536 12.21 -4.65 -49.86
C CYS A 536 10.84 -5.21 -50.28
N ASP A 537 9.77 -4.40 -50.22
CA ASP A 537 8.41 -4.75 -50.68
C ASP A 537 8.08 -4.11 -52.04
#